data_AF-A0A357Z2R4-F1
#
_entry.id   AF-A0A357Z2R4-F1
#
_cell.length_a   1.000
_cell.length_b   1.000
_cell.length_c   1.000
_cell.angle_alpha   90.00
_cell.angle_beta   90.00
_cell.angle_gamma   90.00
#
_symmetry.space_group_name_H-M   'P 1'
#
loop_
_entity.id
_entity.type
_entity.pdbx_description
1 polymer ?
#
loop_
_entity_poly.entity_id
_entity_poly.type
_entity_poly.pdbx_seq_one_letter_code
_entity_poly.pdbx_strand_id
1 'polypeptide(L)' 'MRAEYPLALFDLDGTLTDSGAGITGSVRRTLLRMKRPVPPPDVLRRFVGPPAWQSFQQLCAMSPAEA' A
#
# COMPACT_ATOMS: atom_id res chain seq x y z
N MET A 1 4.26 -17.48 -35.61
CA MET A 1 5.32 -16.51 -35.23
C MET A 1 5.18 -16.22 -33.74
N ARG A 2 6.26 -16.32 -32.95
CA ARG A 2 6.28 -15.84 -31.56
C ARG A 2 6.53 -14.34 -31.60
N ALA A 3 5.77 -13.57 -30.83
CA ALA A 3 6.08 -12.17 -30.62
C ALA A 3 7.35 -12.07 -29.75
N GLU A 4 8.35 -11.33 -30.23
CA GLU A 4 9.52 -10.95 -29.44
C GLU A 4 9.20 -9.63 -28.72
N TYR A 5 9.29 -9.64 -27.40
CA TYR A 5 9.08 -8.45 -26.57
C TYR A 5 10.45 -8.01 -26.00
N PRO A 6 11.06 -6.94 -26.54
CA PRO A 6 12.40 -6.51 -26.12
C PRO A 6 12.42 -5.83 -24.74
N LEU A 7 11.25 -5.53 -24.16
CA LEU A 7 11.11 -4.82 -22.91
C LEU A 7 10.05 -5.48 -22.03
N ALA A 8 10.40 -5.67 -20.76
CA ALA A 8 9.47 -6.02 -19.69
C ALA A 8 9.59 -4.96 -18.58
N LEU A 9 8.46 -4.43 -18.14
CA LEU A 9 8.38 -3.52 -17.00
C LEU A 9 7.85 -4.31 -15.80
N PHE A 10 8.48 -4.13 -14.65
CA PHE A 10 8.09 -4.76 -13.41
C PHE A 10 7.73 -3.69 -12.39
N ASP A 11 6.61 -3.89 -11.72
CA ASP A 11 6.32 -3.21 -10.47
C ASP A 11 7.24 -3.74 -9.36
N LEU A 12 7.34 -3.04 -8.23
CA LEU A 12 8.24 -3.41 -7.14
C LEU A 12 7.53 -4.23 -6.07
N ASP A 13 6.55 -3.61 -5.40
CA ASP A 13 5.92 -4.15 -4.20
C ASP A 13 4.86 -5.20 -4.58
N GLY A 14 5.04 -6.43 -4.14
CA GLY A 14 4.17 -7.55 -4.53
C GLY A 14 4.45 -8.12 -5.92
N THR A 15 5.41 -7.57 -6.67
CA THR A 15 5.89 -8.13 -7.94
C THR A 15 7.33 -8.64 -7.83
N LEU A 16 8.29 -7.78 -7.51
CA LEU A 16 9.70 -8.17 -7.31
C LEU A 16 10.03 -8.46 -5.85
N THR A 17 9.28 -7.88 -4.91
CA THR A 17 9.56 -7.99 -3.47
C THR A 17 8.30 -8.30 -2.65
N ASP A 18 8.43 -9.12 -1.61
CA ASP A 18 7.37 -9.31 -0.59
C ASP A 18 7.54 -8.29 0.55
N SER A 19 7.38 -7.01 0.21
CA SER A 19 7.53 -5.87 1.14
C SER A 19 6.32 -5.65 2.07
N GLY A 20 5.27 -6.46 1.94
CA GLY A 20 3.98 -6.20 2.58
C GLY A 20 4.02 -6.13 4.11
N ALA A 21 4.87 -6.92 4.77
CA ALA A 21 5.05 -6.85 6.22
C ALA A 21 5.62 -5.49 6.68
N GLY A 22 6.57 -4.94 5.92
CA GLY A 22 7.16 -3.63 6.18
C GLY A 22 6.17 -2.49 5.97
N ILE A 23 5.44 -2.51 4.84
CA ILE A 23 4.43 -1.51 4.48
C ILE A 23 3.32 -1.48 5.53
N THR A 24 2.69 -2.62 5.80
CA THR A 24 1.58 -2.71 6.77
C THR A 24 2.02 -2.34 8.19
N GLY A 25 3.24 -2.70 8.59
CA GLY A 25 3.82 -2.30 9.86
C GLY A 25 3.99 -0.79 9.98
N SER A 26 4.45 -0.12 8.92
CA SER A 26 4.58 1.33 8.88
C SER A 26 3.22 2.03 8.97
N VAL A 27 2.23 1.61 8.18
CA VAL A 27 0.87 2.16 8.22
C VAL A 27 0.24 2.01 9.61
N ARG A 28 0.32 0.81 10.20
CA ARG A 28 -0.15 0.56 11.57
C ARG A 28 0.50 1.51 12.58
N ARG A 29 1.83 1.68 12.53
CA ARG A 29 2.54 2.60 13.44
C ARG A 29 2.09 4.04 13.26
N THR A 30 1.87 4.49 12.03
CA THR A 30 1.37 5.84 11.73
C THR A 30 -0.02 6.06 12.32
N LEU A 31 -0.97 5.15 12.08
CA LEU A 31 -2.33 5.26 12.60
C LEU A 31 -2.37 5.29 14.13
N LEU A 32 -1.56 4.44 14.79
CA LEU A 32 -1.43 4.44 16.25
C LEU A 32 -0.89 5.77 16.78
N ARG A 33 0.13 6.35 16.14
CA ARG A 33 0.69 7.66 16.51
C ARG A 33 -0.31 8.79 16.34
N MET A 34 -1.15 8.71 15.31
CA MET A 34 -2.24 9.67 15.06
C MET A 34 -3.48 9.41 15.93
N LYS A 35 -3.44 8.41 16.82
CA LYS A 35 -4.56 7.97 17.66
C LYS A 35 -5.81 7.63 16.83
N ARG A 36 -5.63 7.03 15.66
CA ARG A 36 -6.72 6.57 14.79
C ARG A 36 -6.95 5.06 14.91
N PRO A 37 -8.17 4.59 14.59
CA PRO A 37 -8.45 3.16 14.47
C PRO A 37 -7.50 2.51 13.46
N VAL A 38 -7.00 1.32 13.81
CA VAL A 38 -6.17 0.50 12.91
C VAL A 38 -7.09 -0.50 12.21
N PRO A 39 -7.18 -0.50 10.87
CA PRO A 39 -7.94 -1.50 10.12
C PRO A 39 -7.41 -2.93 10.36
N PRO A 40 -8.24 -3.95 10.09
CA PRO A 40 -7.80 -5.34 10.18
C PRO A 40 -6.69 -5.66 9.16
N PRO A 41 -5.90 -6.73 9.38
CA PRO A 41 -4.70 -7.02 8.58
C PRO A 41 -4.94 -7.15 7.07
N ASP A 42 -6.07 -7.71 6.67
CA ASP A 42 -6.50 -7.85 5.27
C ASP A 42 -6.72 -6.48 4.60
N VAL A 43 -7.31 -5.53 5.33
CA VAL A 43 -7.47 -4.15 4.86
C VAL A 43 -6.12 -3.44 4.79
N LEU A 44 -5.25 -3.64 5.78
CA LEU A 44 -3.91 -3.06 5.76
C LEU A 44 -3.10 -3.56 4.55
N ARG A 45 -3.25 -4.81 4.11
CA ARG A 45 -2.56 -5.35 2.93
C ARG A 45 -2.90 -4.58 1.65
N ARG A 46 -4.05 -3.89 1.59
CA ARG A 46 -4.46 -3.05 0.45
C ARG A 46 -3.67 -1.73 0.35
N PHE A 47 -2.76 -1.43 1.27
CA PHE A 47 -1.78 -0.35 1.15
C PHE A 47 -0.58 -0.73 0.26
N VAL A 48 -0.44 -1.99 -0.14
CA VAL A 48 0.66 -2.44 -1.01
C VAL A 48 0.29 -2.15 -2.46
N GLY A 49 1.00 -1.21 -3.11
CA GLY A 49 0.83 -0.85 -4.53
C GLY A 49 0.29 0.56 -4.76
N PRO A 50 -0.92 0.92 -4.30
CA PRO A 50 -1.47 2.25 -4.52
C PRO A 50 -0.68 3.37 -3.80
N PRO A 51 -0.80 4.62 -4.25
CA PRO A 51 -0.27 5.77 -3.51
C PRO A 51 -0.81 5.81 -2.09
N ALA A 52 0.06 6.00 -1.09
CA ALA A 52 -0.31 5.92 0.32
C ALA A 52 -1.46 6.87 0.71
N TRP A 53 -1.44 8.12 0.20
CA TRP A 53 -2.50 9.11 0.44
C TRP A 53 -3.87 8.61 -0.04
N GLN A 54 -3.94 7.93 -1.18
CA GLN A 54 -5.19 7.37 -1.70
C GLN A 54 -5.70 6.28 -0.75
N SER A 55 -4.82 5.38 -0.31
CA SER A 55 -5.17 4.33 0.64
C SER A 55 -5.59 4.89 1.99
N PHE A 56 -4.95 5.94 2.50
CA PHE A 56 -5.36 6.61 3.74
C PHE A 56 -6.75 7.24 3.63
N GLN A 57 -7.07 7.90 2.52
CA GLN A 57 -8.42 8.44 2.30
C GLN A 57 -9.46 7.32 2.22
N GLN A 58 -9.21 6.30 1.39
CA GLN A 58 -10.19 5.25 1.08
C GLN A 58 -10.38 4.23 2.20
N LEU A 59 -9.32 3.90 2.95
CA LEU A 59 -9.32 2.80 3.93
C LEU A 59 -9.31 3.29 5.37
N CYS A 60 -8.96 4.56 5.62
CA CYS A 60 -8.90 5.14 6.96
C CYS A 60 -9.79 6.37 7.13
N ALA A 61 -10.68 6.64 6.16
CA ALA A 61 -11.62 7.76 6.17
C ALA A 61 -10.96 9.12 6.47
N MET A 62 -9.73 9.30 5.96
CA MET A 62 -9.00 10.55 6.11
C MET A 62 -9.43 11.56 5.05
N SER A 63 -9.48 12.83 5.41
CA SER A 63 -9.63 13.92 4.42
C SER A 63 -8.35 14.09 3.58
N PRO A 64 -8.40 14.78 2.44
CA PRO A 64 -7.19 15.08 1.65
C PRO A 64 -6.10 15.86 2.40
N ALA A 65 -6.46 16.61 3.44
CA ALA A 65 -5.48 17.32 4.27
C ALA A 65 -4.85 16.43 5.36
N GLU A 66 -5.49 15.31 5.69
CA GLU A 66 -5.02 14.36 6.70
C GLU A 66 -4.17 13.22 6.12
N ALA A 67 -4.38 12.91 4.84
CA ALA A 67 -3.79 11.80 4.11
C ALA A 67 -2.53 12.19 3.32
#